data_AF-R5YQQ6-F1
#
_entry.id   AF-R5YQQ6-F1
#
_cell.length_a   1.000
_cell.length_b   1.000
_cell.length_c   1.000
_cell.angle_alpha   90.00
_cell.angle_beta   90.00
_cell.angle_gamma   90.00
#
_symmetry.space_group_name_H-M   'P 1'
#
loop_
_entity.id
_entity.type
_entity.pdbx_description
1 polymer ?
#
loop_
_entity_poly.entity_id
_entity_poly.type
_entity_poly.pdbx_seq_one_letter_code
_entity_poly.pdbx_strand_id
1 'polypeptide(L)'
;MGGISVLFLMGVVPFVYIMYLIVLVFIILFLVISYTFDSISTMCISKNLNYNYKLRTWIPFYNKYILGKITNNKTLGLILGVLMFIIFCISVYIYINTEIGIVFFIILLILIVLSFVIDIIISHKIYKNVTSKYADILTVVNVLTLGLTRPIILFIIRNKYSKETK
;
A
#
# COMPACT_ATOMS: atom_id res chain seq x y z
N MET A 1 0.49 8.13 50.91
CA MET A 1 -0.08 8.69 49.66
C MET A 1 0.24 7.90 48.38
N GLY A 2 0.86 6.70 48.43
CA GLY A 2 1.18 5.90 47.22
C GLY A 2 0.13 4.86 46.77
N GLY A 3 -0.87 4.54 47.59
CA GLY A 3 -1.86 3.50 47.26
C GLY A 3 -2.77 3.85 46.08
N ILE A 4 -3.16 5.14 45.96
CA ILE A 4 -4.02 5.63 44.87
C ILE A 4 -3.24 5.67 43.54
N SER A 5 -1.95 6.03 43.57
CA SER A 5 -1.10 6.00 42.36
C SER A 5 -0.87 4.58 41.84
N VAL A 6 -0.76 3.59 42.73
CA VAL A 6 -0.60 2.17 42.33
C VAL A 6 -1.90 1.62 41.73
N LEU A 7 -3.06 1.94 42.31
CA LEU A 7 -4.36 1.57 41.74
C LEU A 7 -4.59 2.22 40.36
N PHE A 8 -4.16 3.47 40.18
CA PHE A 8 -4.24 4.17 38.90
C PHE A 8 -3.33 3.53 37.84
N LEU A 9 -2.09 3.17 38.20
CA LEU A 9 -1.18 2.42 37.32
C LEU A 9 -1.74 1.03 36.93
N MET A 10 -2.31 0.30 37.89
CA MET A 10 -2.90 -1.02 37.65
C MET A 10 -4.18 -0.96 36.80
N GLY A 11 -4.89 0.17 36.74
CA GLY A 11 -6.07 0.34 35.88
C GLY A 11 -5.73 0.92 34.50
N VAL A 12 -4.97 2.02 34.46
CA VAL A 12 -4.74 2.79 33.23
C VAL A 12 -3.77 2.10 32.28
N VAL A 13 -2.69 1.50 32.80
CA VAL A 13 -1.71 0.81 31.94
C VAL A 13 -2.32 -0.36 31.16
N PRO A 14 -3.04 -1.31 31.79
CA PRO A 14 -3.67 -2.40 31.03
C PRO A 14 -4.79 -1.90 30.13
N PHE A 15 -5.53 -0.85 30.50
CA PHE A 15 -6.54 -0.25 29.61
C PHE A 15 -5.89 0.31 28.33
N VAL A 16 -4.82 1.10 28.45
CA VAL A 16 -4.07 1.63 27.30
C VAL A 16 -3.47 0.50 26.47
N TYR A 17 -2.96 -0.56 27.11
CA TYR A 17 -2.43 -1.73 26.42
C TYR A 17 -3.50 -2.49 25.62
N ILE A 18 -4.70 -2.71 26.18
CA ILE A 18 -5.81 -3.34 25.46
C ILE A 18 -6.26 -2.47 24.29
N MET A 19 -6.37 -1.15 24.47
CA MET A 19 -6.65 -0.21 23.38
C MET A 19 -5.62 -0.31 22.26
N TYR A 20 -4.34 -0.38 22.60
CA TYR A 20 -3.25 -0.60 21.64
C TYR A 20 -3.41 -1.91 20.87
N LEU A 21 -3.71 -3.02 21.56
CA LEU A 21 -3.94 -4.32 20.91
C LEU A 21 -5.12 -4.29 19.94
N ILE A 22 -6.23 -3.64 20.32
CA ILE A 22 -7.39 -3.47 19.46
C ILE A 22 -7.01 -2.72 18.18
N VAL A 23 -6.31 -1.58 18.32
CA VAL A 23 -5.85 -0.79 17.17
C VAL A 23 -4.92 -1.61 16.27
N LEU A 24 -4.01 -2.39 16.85
CA LEU A 24 -3.08 -3.26 16.12
C LEU A 24 -3.84 -4.30 15.28
N VAL A 25 -4.85 -4.96 15.87
CA VAL A 25 -5.71 -5.92 15.15
C VAL A 25 -6.42 -5.26 13.97
N PHE A 26 -6.99 -4.06 14.16
CA PHE A 26 -7.63 -3.32 13.07
C PHE A 26 -6.65 -2.96 11.95
N ILE A 27 -5.43 -2.56 12.28
CA ILE A 27 -4.38 -2.27 11.28
C ILE A 27 -4.04 -3.52 10.47
N ILE A 28 -3.85 -4.68 11.12
CA ILE A 28 -3.57 -5.95 10.42
C ILE A 28 -4.73 -6.31 9.49
N LEU A 29 -5.97 -6.26 9.99
CA LEU A 29 -7.16 -6.55 9.18
C LEU A 29 -7.25 -5.62 7.96
N PHE A 30 -7.02 -4.33 8.17
CA PHE A 30 -7.03 -3.35 7.09
C PHE A 30 -5.95 -3.63 6.04
N LEU A 31 -4.73 -4.03 6.46
CA LEU A 31 -3.64 -4.39 5.55
C LEU A 31 -4.02 -5.62 4.70
N VAL A 32 -4.60 -6.66 5.31
CA VAL A 32 -5.03 -7.87 4.59
C VAL A 32 -6.13 -7.53 3.58
N ILE A 33 -7.15 -6.77 3.98
CA ILE A 33 -8.25 -6.37 3.10
C ILE A 33 -7.71 -5.54 1.93
N SER A 34 -6.89 -4.52 2.22
CA SER A 34 -6.27 -3.66 1.20
C SER A 34 -5.46 -4.47 0.19
N TYR A 35 -4.67 -5.42 0.67
CA TYR A 35 -3.88 -6.30 -0.17
C TYR A 35 -4.75 -7.18 -1.08
N THR A 36 -5.81 -7.78 -0.53
CA THR A 36 -6.72 -8.62 -1.32
C THR A 36 -7.44 -7.81 -2.39
N PHE A 37 -7.88 -6.59 -2.07
CA PHE A 37 -8.54 -5.71 -3.03
C PHE A 37 -7.61 -5.27 -4.16
N ASP A 38 -6.37 -4.88 -3.83
CA ASP A 38 -5.34 -4.56 -4.82
C ASP A 38 -5.13 -5.75 -5.77
N SER A 39 -4.95 -6.97 -5.24
CA SER A 39 -4.68 -8.18 -6.02
C SER A 39 -5.85 -8.63 -6.90
N ILE A 40 -7.09 -8.52 -6.40
CA ILE A 40 -8.30 -8.84 -7.19
C ILE A 40 -8.47 -7.80 -8.31
N SER A 41 -8.25 -6.52 -8.01
CA SER A 41 -8.42 -5.43 -8.98
C SER A 41 -7.48 -5.63 -10.18
N THR A 42 -6.22 -5.93 -9.92
CA THR A 42 -5.19 -6.09 -10.94
C THR A 42 -5.36 -7.39 -11.72
N MET A 43 -5.87 -8.45 -11.09
CA MET A 43 -6.25 -9.67 -11.80
C MET A 43 -7.39 -9.41 -12.80
N CYS A 44 -8.40 -8.65 -12.39
CA CYS A 44 -9.56 -8.33 -13.23
C CYS A 44 -9.15 -7.43 -14.40
N ILE A 45 -8.38 -6.38 -14.14
CA ILE A 45 -7.85 -5.49 -15.19
C ILE A 45 -6.95 -6.26 -16.17
N SER A 46 -6.09 -7.15 -15.66
CA SER A 46 -5.22 -8.00 -16.47
C SER A 46 -6.03 -8.93 -17.40
N LYS A 47 -7.11 -9.53 -16.87
CA LYS A 47 -8.05 -10.36 -17.66
C LYS A 47 -8.72 -9.54 -18.77
N ASN A 48 -9.17 -8.32 -18.47
CA ASN A 48 -9.82 -7.44 -19.45
C ASN A 48 -8.86 -7.01 -20.59
N LEU A 49 -7.56 -7.01 -20.34
CA LEU A 49 -6.53 -6.66 -21.34
C LEU A 49 -6.02 -7.89 -22.14
N ASN A 50 -6.57 -9.08 -21.92
CA ASN A 50 -6.10 -10.38 -22.43
C ASN A 50 -4.70 -10.79 -21.95
N TYR A 51 -4.28 -10.33 -20.76
CA TYR A 51 -3.05 -10.80 -20.13
C TYR A 51 -3.33 -11.94 -19.15
N ASN A 52 -2.57 -13.04 -19.26
CA ASN A 52 -2.80 -14.25 -18.45
C ASN A 52 -1.88 -14.29 -17.22
N TYR A 53 -2.01 -13.32 -16.30
CA TYR A 53 -1.17 -13.21 -15.09
C TYR A 53 -1.88 -13.61 -13.78
N LYS A 54 -2.88 -14.51 -13.83
CA LYS A 54 -3.74 -14.86 -12.67
C LYS A 54 -2.96 -15.16 -11.38
N LEU A 55 -2.00 -16.08 -11.44
CA LEU A 55 -1.21 -16.50 -10.27
C LEU A 55 -0.16 -15.46 -9.87
N ARG A 56 0.45 -14.79 -10.85
CA ARG A 56 1.57 -13.88 -10.59
C ARG A 56 1.15 -12.55 -9.94
N THR A 57 -0.15 -12.24 -10.02
CA THR A 57 -0.73 -11.02 -9.43
C THR A 57 -0.92 -11.14 -7.91
N TRP A 58 -0.91 -12.36 -7.37
CA TRP A 58 -0.97 -12.64 -5.93
C TRP A 58 0.38 -12.55 -5.21
N ILE A 59 1.45 -12.14 -5.90
CA ILE A 59 2.74 -11.89 -5.25
C ILE A 59 2.82 -10.38 -4.97
N PRO A 60 3.02 -9.92 -3.73
CA PRO A 60 2.93 -8.50 -3.38
C PRO A 60 3.79 -7.56 -4.23
N PHE A 61 5.07 -7.91 -4.43
CA PHE A 61 6.01 -7.13 -5.25
C PHE A 61 5.64 -7.16 -6.73
N TYR A 62 5.16 -8.31 -7.21
CA TYR A 62 4.84 -8.51 -8.62
C TYR A 62 3.50 -7.88 -9.02
N ASN A 63 2.56 -7.77 -8.07
CA ASN A 63 1.30 -7.06 -8.27
C ASN A 63 1.55 -5.60 -8.66
N LYS A 64 2.44 -4.92 -7.91
CA LYS A 64 2.87 -3.54 -8.18
C LYS A 64 3.59 -3.41 -9.54
N TYR A 65 4.40 -4.41 -9.92
CA TYR A 65 5.01 -4.47 -11.25
C TYR A 65 3.96 -4.58 -12.38
N ILE A 66 2.97 -5.46 -12.23
CA ILE A 66 1.89 -5.64 -13.21
C ILE A 66 1.10 -4.34 -13.37
N LEU A 67 0.81 -3.62 -12.29
CA LEU A 67 0.17 -2.30 -12.33
C LEU A 67 0.91 -1.31 -13.24
N GLY A 68 2.24 -1.22 -13.11
CA GLY A 68 3.03 -0.38 -14.00
C GLY A 68 2.96 -0.82 -15.47
N LYS A 69 2.98 -2.14 -15.72
CA LYS A 69 2.81 -2.69 -17.07
C LYS A 69 1.44 -2.36 -17.68
N ILE A 70 0.37 -2.39 -16.88
CA ILE A 70 -1.00 -2.02 -17.29
C ILE A 70 -1.05 -0.55 -17.73
N THR A 71 -0.31 0.34 -17.07
CA THR A 71 -0.22 1.78 -17.41
C THR A 71 0.70 2.10 -18.59
N ASN A 72 1.13 1.09 -19.36
CA ASN A 72 2.08 1.21 -20.47
C ASN A 72 3.45 1.79 -20.07
N ASN A 73 3.78 1.80 -18.78
CA ASN A 73 5.05 2.30 -18.25
C ASN A 73 5.78 1.19 -17.48
N LYS A 74 6.39 0.29 -18.25
CA LYS A 74 7.08 -0.91 -17.73
C LYS A 74 8.22 -0.56 -16.77
N THR A 75 8.92 0.55 -17.02
CA THR A 75 10.06 0.99 -16.22
C THR A 75 9.62 1.46 -14.83
N LEU A 76 8.57 2.29 -14.73
CA LEU A 76 8.03 2.71 -13.43
C LEU A 76 7.51 1.53 -12.59
N GLY A 77 6.85 0.56 -13.24
CA GLY A 77 6.40 -0.66 -12.55
C GLY A 77 7.56 -1.50 -12.01
N LEU A 78 8.66 -1.61 -12.77
CA LEU A 78 9.85 -2.34 -12.35
C LEU A 78 10.54 -1.65 -11.17
N ILE A 79 10.73 -0.33 -11.28
CA ILE A 79 11.32 0.47 -10.20
C ILE A 79 10.53 0.29 -8.91
N LEU A 80 9.19 0.39 -8.98
CA LEU A 80 8.34 0.23 -7.80
C LEU A 80 8.45 -1.17 -7.17
N GLY A 81 8.46 -2.22 -8.00
CA GLY A 81 8.60 -3.60 -7.52
C GLY A 81 9.94 -3.84 -6.82
N VAL A 82 11.04 -3.35 -7.39
CA VAL A 82 12.39 -3.45 -6.80
C VAL A 82 12.49 -2.61 -5.52
N LEU A 83 11.94 -1.40 -5.52
CA LEU A 83 11.95 -0.51 -4.37
C LEU A 83 11.24 -1.13 -3.17
N MET A 84 10.08 -1.76 -3.39
CA MET A 84 9.35 -2.48 -2.34
C MET A 84 10.15 -3.66 -1.78
N PHE A 85 10.88 -4.38 -2.63
CA PHE A 85 11.76 -5.47 -2.20
C PHE A 85 12.92 -4.96 -1.33
N ILE A 86 13.55 -3.85 -1.72
CA ILE A 86 14.62 -3.21 -0.94
C ILE A 86 14.10 -2.73 0.42
N ILE A 87 12.92 -2.08 0.46
CA ILE A 87 12.29 -1.66 1.72
C ILE A 87 12.06 -2.87 2.63
N PHE A 88 11.55 -3.97 2.08
CA PHE A 88 11.34 -5.20 2.83
C PHE A 88 12.66 -5.74 3.43
N CYS A 89 13.72 -5.85 2.62
CA CYS A 89 15.03 -6.31 3.10
C CYS A 89 15.61 -5.42 4.21
N ILE A 90 15.57 -4.09 4.04
CA ILE A 90 16.05 -3.13 5.04
C ILE A 90 15.20 -3.23 6.32
N SER A 91 13.88 -3.38 6.19
CA SER A 91 12.99 -3.50 7.34
C SER A 91 13.28 -4.76 8.18
N VAL A 92 13.51 -5.91 7.53
CA VAL A 92 13.90 -7.15 8.21
C VAL A 92 15.27 -7.01 8.87
N TYR A 93 16.21 -6.35 8.19
CA TYR A 93 17.54 -6.09 8.71
C TYR A 93 17.51 -5.21 9.99
N ILE A 94 16.71 -4.14 9.99
CA ILE A 94 16.46 -3.28 11.17
C ILE A 94 15.81 -4.07 12.31
N TYR A 95 14.88 -4.96 12.00
CA TYR A 95 14.19 -5.77 13.01
C TYR A 95 15.14 -6.76 13.71
N ILE A 96 16.04 -7.40 12.97
CA ILE A 96 17.00 -8.37 13.54
C ILE A 96 18.10 -7.67 14.34
N ASN A 97 18.63 -6.56 13.82
CA ASN A 97 19.71 -5.84 14.44
C ASN A 97 19.17 -4.56 15.10
N THR A 98 18.74 -4.67 16.36
CA THR A 98 18.12 -3.59 17.13
C THR A 98 19.04 -2.39 17.40
N GLU A 99 20.35 -2.54 17.22
CA GLU A 99 21.35 -1.48 17.44
C GLU A 99 21.70 -0.68 16.17
N ILE A 100 20.98 -0.91 15.07
CA ILE A 100 21.25 -0.18 13.83
C ILE A 100 21.06 1.32 14.03
N GLY A 101 22.10 2.07 13.64
CA GLY A 101 22.11 3.52 13.74
C GLY A 101 21.00 4.20 12.92
N ILE A 102 20.59 5.37 13.42
CA ILE A 102 19.62 6.31 12.83
C ILE A 102 19.73 6.48 11.31
N VAL A 103 20.93 6.31 10.74
CA VAL A 103 21.20 6.40 9.30
C VAL A 103 20.32 5.46 8.47
N PHE A 104 20.26 4.16 8.79
CA PHE A 104 19.45 3.21 8.01
C PHE A 104 17.96 3.46 8.15
N PHE A 105 17.53 3.97 9.32
CA PHE A 105 16.15 4.38 9.54
C PHE A 105 15.77 5.59 8.66
N ILE A 106 16.64 6.59 8.55
CA ILE A 106 16.45 7.73 7.64
C ILE A 106 16.37 7.26 6.18
N ILE A 107 17.27 6.35 5.77
CA ILE A 107 17.25 5.79 4.41
C ILE A 107 15.92 5.07 4.14
N LEU A 108 15.43 4.27 5.10
CA LEU A 108 14.13 3.60 5.01
C LEU A 108 12.99 4.60 4.80
N LEU A 109 12.96 5.69 5.57
CA LEU A 109 11.93 6.73 5.45
C LEU A 109 11.94 7.38 4.05
N ILE A 110 13.11 7.70 3.52
CA ILE A 110 13.25 8.28 2.17
C ILE A 110 12.71 7.31 1.11
N LEU A 111 13.03 6.02 1.22
CA LEU A 111 12.55 5.00 0.29
C LEU A 111 11.03 4.82 0.35
N ILE A 112 10.43 4.90 1.54
CA ILE A 112 8.97 4.83 1.72
C ILE A 112 8.29 6.04 1.06
N VAL A 113 8.84 7.25 1.22
CA VAL A 113 8.29 8.45 0.56
C VAL A 113 8.40 8.32 -0.96
N LEU A 114 9.54 7.83 -1.46
CA LEU A 114 9.75 7.64 -2.89
C LEU A 114 8.78 6.60 -3.48
N SER A 115 8.54 5.49 -2.77
CA SER A 115 7.60 4.46 -3.20
C SER A 115 6.17 4.99 -3.27
N PHE A 116 5.79 5.80 -2.29
CA PHE A 116 4.50 6.48 -2.25
C PHE A 116 4.26 7.40 -3.45
N VAL A 117 5.25 8.23 -3.81
CA VAL A 117 5.15 9.14 -4.97
C VAL A 117 4.96 8.35 -6.28
N ILE A 118 5.76 7.29 -6.50
CA ILE A 118 5.63 6.46 -7.70
C ILE A 118 4.25 5.77 -7.74
N ASP A 119 3.75 5.33 -6.58
CA ASP A 119 2.43 4.72 -6.46
C ASP A 119 1.29 5.68 -6.82
N ILE A 120 1.39 6.96 -6.43
CA ILE A 120 0.44 8.00 -6.83
C ILE A 120 0.48 8.19 -8.36
N ILE A 121 1.66 8.30 -8.96
CA ILE A 121 1.81 8.51 -10.41
C ILE A 121 1.17 7.37 -11.20
N ILE A 122 1.40 6.11 -10.80
CA ILE A 122 0.81 4.94 -11.46
C ILE A 122 -0.72 4.97 -11.29
N SER A 123 -1.22 5.27 -10.09
CA SER A 123 -2.65 5.33 -9.82
C SER A 123 -3.35 6.42 -10.61
N HIS A 124 -2.76 7.62 -10.69
CA HIS A 124 -3.26 8.72 -11.50
C HIS A 124 -3.43 8.32 -12.97
N LYS A 125 -2.43 7.63 -13.55
CA LYS A 125 -2.51 7.13 -14.93
C LYS A 125 -3.66 6.14 -15.12
N ILE A 126 -3.89 5.26 -14.14
CA ILE A 126 -5.04 4.33 -14.18
C ILE A 126 -6.35 5.12 -14.14
N TYR A 127 -6.47 6.10 -13.23
CA TYR A 127 -7.69 6.90 -13.08
C TYR A 127 -8.00 7.73 -14.32
N LYS A 128 -6.98 8.32 -14.95
CA LYS A 128 -7.13 9.09 -16.18
C LYS A 128 -7.62 8.22 -17.34
N ASN A 129 -7.15 6.98 -17.44
CA ASN A 129 -7.57 6.04 -18.48
C ASN A 129 -9.03 5.58 -18.33
N VAL A 130 -9.55 5.52 -17.10
CA VAL A 130 -10.92 5.00 -16.83
C VAL A 130 -11.96 6.12 -16.67
N THR A 131 -11.59 7.20 -15.99
CA THR A 131 -12.48 8.32 -15.64
C THR A 131 -11.75 9.65 -15.75
N SER A 132 -11.55 10.14 -16.97
CA SER A 132 -10.84 11.40 -17.24
C SER A 132 -11.39 12.61 -16.47
N LYS A 133 -12.71 12.67 -16.25
CA LYS A 133 -13.39 13.78 -15.56
C LYS A 133 -13.14 13.85 -14.04
N TYR A 134 -12.91 12.72 -13.38
CA TYR A 134 -12.76 12.65 -11.91
C TYR A 134 -11.37 12.16 -11.46
N ALA A 135 -10.45 11.95 -12.41
CA ALA A 135 -9.12 11.41 -12.12
C ALA A 135 -8.34 12.28 -11.12
N ASP A 136 -8.39 13.60 -11.28
CA ASP A 136 -7.68 14.55 -10.43
C ASP A 136 -8.23 14.53 -8.99
N ILE A 137 -9.56 14.53 -8.84
CA ILE A 137 -10.23 14.46 -7.53
C ILE A 137 -9.87 13.15 -6.82
N LEU A 138 -9.92 12.02 -7.53
CA LEU A 138 -9.52 10.72 -6.99
C LEU A 138 -8.05 10.72 -6.53
N THR A 139 -7.15 11.36 -7.27
CA THR A 139 -5.75 11.46 -6.83
C THR A 139 -5.56 12.32 -5.60
N VAL A 140 -6.27 13.45 -5.50
CA VAL A 140 -6.20 14.31 -4.32
C VAL A 140 -6.70 13.56 -3.08
N VAL A 141 -7.82 12.84 -3.19
CA VAL A 141 -8.32 11.98 -2.11
C VAL A 141 -7.29 10.92 -1.72
N ASN A 142 -6.61 10.31 -2.70
CA ASN A 142 -5.58 9.31 -2.43
C ASN A 142 -4.34 9.88 -1.74
N VAL A 143 -3.92 11.09 -2.11
CA VAL A 143 -2.79 11.79 -1.47
C VAL A 143 -3.14 12.17 -0.02
N LEU A 144 -4.34 12.73 0.19
CA LEU A 144 -4.82 13.12 1.53
C LEU A 144 -4.95 11.92 2.48
N THR A 145 -5.32 10.76 1.94
CA THR A 145 -5.46 9.52 2.72
C THR A 145 -4.16 8.71 2.80
N LEU A 146 -3.01 9.28 2.39
CA LEU A 146 -1.71 8.62 2.40
C LEU A 146 -1.72 7.25 1.70
N GLY A 147 -2.53 7.09 0.64
CA GLY A 147 -2.56 5.86 -0.16
C GLY A 147 -3.57 4.81 0.30
N LEU A 148 -4.26 5.02 1.42
CA LEU A 148 -5.20 4.03 1.99
C LEU A 148 -6.43 3.79 1.10
N THR A 149 -6.87 4.81 0.37
CA THR A 149 -8.07 4.73 -0.48
C THR A 149 -7.82 4.04 -1.82
N ARG A 150 -6.56 3.97 -2.28
CA ARG A 150 -6.20 3.43 -3.59
C ARG A 150 -6.74 2.02 -3.85
N PRO A 151 -6.57 1.02 -2.97
CA PRO A 151 -7.04 -0.34 -3.24
C PRO A 151 -8.56 -0.41 -3.44
N ILE A 152 -9.30 0.38 -2.66
CA ILE A 152 -10.76 0.48 -2.75
C ILE A 152 -11.17 1.11 -4.07
N ILE A 153 -10.53 2.22 -4.46
CA ILE A 153 -10.79 2.90 -5.72
C ILE A 153 -10.48 1.99 -6.91
N LEU A 154 -9.32 1.34 -6.91
CA LEU A 154 -8.91 0.38 -7.94
C LEU A 154 -9.90 -0.77 -8.06
N PHE A 155 -10.40 -1.29 -6.93
CA PHE A 155 -11.40 -2.34 -6.91
C PHE A 155 -12.73 -1.92 -7.55
N ILE A 156 -13.19 -0.69 -7.31
CA ILE A 156 -14.43 -0.15 -7.89
C ILE A 156 -14.29 0.05 -9.40
N ILE A 157 -13.18 0.62 -9.85
CA ILE A 157 -12.99 0.96 -11.27
C ILE A 157 -12.53 -0.22 -12.14
N ARG A 158 -12.16 -1.36 -11.53
CA ARG A 158 -11.52 -2.49 -12.22
C ARG A 158 -12.25 -2.97 -13.49
N ASN A 159 -13.58 -2.96 -13.47
CA ASN A 159 -14.40 -3.48 -14.56
C ASN A 159 -14.47 -2.53 -15.77
N LYS A 160 -14.18 -1.23 -15.55
CA LYS A 160 -14.26 -0.20 -16.59
C LYS A 160 -12.95 -0.04 -17.38
N TYR A 161 -11.85 -0.63 -16.90
CA TYR A 161 -10.58 -0.64 -17.62
C TYR A 161 -10.65 -1.66 -18.77
N SER A 162 -10.97 -1.20 -19.99
CA SER A 162 -11.09 -2.01 -21.20
C SER A 162 -10.17 -1.49 -22.31
N LYS A 163 -9.78 -2.38 -23.23
CA LYS A 163 -8.85 -2.11 -24.35
C LYS A 163 -9.33 -1.02 -25.32
N GLU A 164 -10.61 -0.65 -25.27
CA GLU A 164 -11.22 0.40 -26.09
C GLU A 164 -10.86 1.84 -25.65
N THR A 165 -10.24 2.03 -24.48
CA THR A 165 -9.73 3.35 -24.07
C THR A 165 -8.32 3.61 -24.61
N LYS A 166 -8.14 3.50 -25.92
CA LYS A 166 -6.96 3.98 -26.65
C LYS A 166 -7.39 4.80 -27.86
#